data_AF-A0A0K1EE74-F1
#
_entry.id   AF-A0A0K1EE74-F1
#
_cell.length_a   1.000
_cell.length_b   1.000
_cell.length_c   1.000
_cell.angle_alpha   90.00
_cell.angle_beta   90.00
_cell.angle_gamma   90.00
#
_symmetry.space_group_name_H-M   'P 1'
#
loop_
_entity.id
_entity.type
_entity.pdbx_description
1 polymer ?
#
loop_
_entity_poly.entity_id
_entity_poly.type
_entity_poly.pdbx_seq_one_letter_code
_entity_poly.pdbx_strand_id
1 'polypeptide(L)'
;MLRRLVSLAALAGVPWLPASAAAQVPQAQVPQAQPPQAQPPQAQPPQAQPPQAQPPQAQPPQAQPPQAQPGGPGPHAPVPGDPRSETALQEGPPAAAPPSGDYGPPVPPGGGHGAPFPYPYPPVYMEPAAFPRTLPYRERVPPPPGYRLETTVSRPLVISGGALLGTAYLVAALTGGTIVTMGERGASDHLPLFVPLAGPFITMATAPDAGIGGRHDGPLGMLLLFDGVAQVTGAVLLVAGLLSNKPVWVRDDIPQKAQVTPRVTLPEFTMGPQGGGVRVRF
;
A
#
# COMPACT_ATOMS: atom_id res chain seq x y z
N MET A 1 -45.97 8.98 1.46
CA MET A 1 -47.43 8.86 1.31
C MET A 1 -47.78 9.01 -0.16
N LEU A 2 -48.01 7.94 -0.90
CA LEU A 2 -48.75 8.04 -2.16
C LEU A 2 -49.50 6.73 -2.40
N ARG A 3 -50.83 6.89 -2.46
CA ARG A 3 -51.84 5.85 -2.53
C ARG A 3 -51.95 5.32 -3.95
N ARG A 4 -52.15 4.00 -4.04
CA ARG A 4 -52.99 3.22 -4.97
C ARG A 4 -53.42 3.91 -6.27
N LEU A 5 -53.07 3.26 -7.40
CA LEU A 5 -53.92 3.21 -8.58
C LEU A 5 -54.12 1.74 -8.96
N VAL A 6 -55.37 1.29 -8.78
CA VAL A 6 -55.97 0.08 -9.33
C VAL A 6 -56.91 0.55 -10.44
N SER A 7 -56.79 0.00 -11.64
CA SER A 7 -57.84 -0.15 -12.67
C SER A 7 -57.24 -1.03 -13.79
N LEU A 8 -57.61 -2.30 -14.04
CA LEU A 8 -58.88 -2.98 -14.38
C LEU A 8 -59.32 -2.76 -15.86
N ALA A 9 -59.70 -3.89 -16.50
CA ALA A 9 -60.25 -4.13 -17.86
C ALA A 9 -59.21 -4.52 -18.94
N ALA A 10 -59.38 -5.51 -19.82
CA ALA A 10 -60.47 -6.44 -20.17
C ALA A 10 -59.82 -7.67 -20.88
N LEU A 11 -60.15 -8.93 -20.55
CA LEU A 11 -61.24 -9.77 -21.10
C LEU A 11 -61.23 -9.97 -22.64
N ALA A 12 -60.53 -11.02 -23.09
CA ALA A 12 -60.87 -11.91 -24.20
C ALA A 12 -59.95 -13.15 -24.05
N GLY A 13 -60.44 -14.33 -23.68
CA GLY A 13 -61.23 -15.20 -24.55
C GLY A 13 -60.30 -16.25 -25.18
N VAL A 14 -59.89 -17.26 -24.41
CA VAL A 14 -59.18 -18.45 -24.93
C VAL A 14 -59.91 -19.70 -24.44
N PRO A 15 -60.38 -20.57 -25.36
CA PRO A 15 -61.19 -21.72 -25.01
C PRO A 15 -60.34 -22.91 -24.53
N TRP A 16 -60.87 -23.54 -23.48
CA TRP A 16 -60.85 -24.99 -23.18
C TRP A 16 -59.73 -25.88 -23.74
N LEU A 17 -58.92 -26.42 -22.82
CA LEU A 17 -58.26 -27.71 -22.95
C LEU A 17 -58.69 -28.63 -21.79
N PRO A 18 -58.84 -29.94 -22.03
CA PRO A 18 -59.56 -30.85 -21.16
C PRO A 18 -58.81 -31.19 -19.87
N ALA A 19 -59.61 -31.46 -18.85
CA ALA A 19 -59.21 -31.90 -17.54
C ALA A 19 -58.67 -33.35 -17.53
N SER A 20 -57.89 -33.62 -16.47
CA SER A 20 -57.81 -34.89 -15.74
C SER A 20 -56.69 -35.87 -16.11
N ALA A 21 -55.50 -35.60 -15.56
CA ALA A 21 -54.66 -36.62 -14.95
C ALA A 21 -54.14 -36.07 -13.61
N ALA A 22 -54.95 -36.21 -12.57
CA ALA A 22 -54.58 -35.81 -11.21
C ALA A 22 -53.61 -36.85 -10.63
N ALA A 23 -52.31 -36.63 -10.84
CA ALA A 23 -51.30 -37.20 -9.98
C ALA A 23 -51.36 -36.44 -8.64
N GLN A 24 -51.96 -37.07 -7.62
CA GLN A 24 -51.93 -36.58 -6.25
C GLN A 24 -50.47 -36.56 -5.78
N VAL A 25 -49.85 -35.38 -5.80
CA VAL A 25 -48.55 -35.15 -5.18
C VAL A 25 -48.79 -35.08 -3.66
N PRO A 26 -48.19 -35.96 -2.84
CA PRO A 26 -48.28 -35.84 -1.39
C PRO A 26 -47.69 -34.50 -0.96
N GLN A 27 -48.50 -33.61 -0.38
CA GLN A 27 -48.00 -32.40 0.23
C GLN A 27 -47.18 -32.78 1.46
N ALA A 28 -45.85 -32.78 1.31
CA ALA A 28 -44.94 -32.84 2.45
C ALA A 28 -45.14 -31.57 3.28
N GLN A 29 -45.78 -31.71 4.44
CA GLN A 29 -45.85 -30.66 5.45
C GLN A 29 -44.44 -30.32 5.89
N VAL A 30 -43.93 -29.18 5.44
CA VAL A 30 -42.63 -28.66 5.86
C VAL A 30 -42.78 -28.18 7.30
N PRO A 31 -42.09 -28.78 8.30
CA PRO A 31 -42.14 -28.28 9.66
C PRO A 31 -41.59 -26.86 9.69
N GLN A 32 -42.40 -25.89 10.14
CA GLN A 32 -41.92 -24.53 10.36
C GLN A 32 -40.97 -24.55 11.57
N ALA A 33 -39.67 -24.64 11.29
CA ALA A 33 -38.63 -24.43 12.29
C ALA A 33 -38.63 -22.94 12.68
N GLN A 34 -39.03 -22.63 13.91
CA GLN A 34 -38.85 -21.30 14.47
C GLN A 34 -37.35 -21.00 14.55
N PRO A 35 -36.88 -19.85 14.01
CA PRO A 35 -35.48 -19.50 14.09
C PRO A 35 -35.08 -19.28 15.56
N PRO A 36 -34.00 -19.90 16.05
CA PRO A 36 -33.52 -19.66 17.39
C PRO A 36 -33.16 -18.18 17.56
N GLN A 37 -33.73 -17.53 18.57
CA GLN A 37 -33.36 -16.17 18.94
C GLN A 37 -31.97 -16.19 19.57
N ALA A 38 -30.94 -15.86 18.78
CA ALA A 38 -29.60 -15.65 19.29
C ALA A 38 -29.55 -14.31 20.03
N GLN A 39 -29.38 -14.35 21.36
CA GLN A 39 -29.02 -13.15 22.11
C GLN A 39 -27.59 -12.74 21.74
N PRO A 40 -27.35 -11.47 21.36
CA PRO A 40 -26.01 -11.01 21.02
C PRO A 40 -25.12 -11.08 22.27
N PRO A 41 -23.91 -11.67 22.17
CA PRO A 41 -22.97 -11.69 23.28
C PRO A 41 -22.58 -10.26 23.64
N GLN A 42 -22.74 -9.89 24.91
CA GLN A 42 -22.24 -8.62 25.43
C GLN A 42 -20.71 -8.69 25.52
N ALA A 43 -20.03 -8.16 24.51
CA ALA A 43 -18.59 -7.98 24.56
C ALA A 43 -18.25 -6.85 25.55
N GLN A 44 -17.65 -7.19 26.69
CA GLN A 44 -17.01 -6.18 27.54
C GLN A 44 -15.78 -5.64 26.81
N PRO A 45 -15.63 -4.30 26.69
CA PRO A 45 -14.48 -3.71 26.03
C PRO A 45 -13.20 -4.05 26.83
N PRO A 46 -12.12 -4.50 26.17
CA PRO A 46 -10.86 -4.76 26.83
C PRO A 46 -10.31 -3.44 27.41
N GLN A 47 -10.04 -3.42 28.71
CA GLN A 47 -9.34 -2.31 29.35
C GLN A 47 -7.86 -2.37 28.96
N ALA A 48 -7.46 -1.59 27.95
CA ALA A 48 -6.06 -1.42 27.61
C ALA A 48 -5.38 -0.57 28.70
N GLN A 49 -4.48 -1.18 29.48
CA GLN A 49 -3.55 -0.42 30.31
C GLN A 49 -2.54 0.29 29.39
N PRO A 50 -2.34 1.62 29.53
CA PRO A 50 -1.38 2.33 28.73
C PRO A 50 0.04 1.83 29.03
N PRO A 51 0.87 1.55 28.02
CA PRO A 51 2.25 1.15 28.23
C PRO A 51 3.02 2.30 28.91
N GLN A 52 3.61 2.01 30.06
CA GLN A 52 4.52 2.94 30.73
C GLN A 52 5.83 2.98 29.96
N ALA A 53 6.05 4.05 29.19
CA ALA A 53 7.32 4.30 28.54
C ALA A 53 8.36 4.73 29.61
N GLN A 54 9.36 3.88 29.84
CA GLN A 54 10.55 4.29 30.59
C GLN A 54 11.39 5.20 29.69
N PRO A 55 11.78 6.41 30.15
CA PRO A 55 12.62 7.30 29.37
C PRO A 55 14.01 6.66 29.16
N PRO A 56 14.57 6.74 27.95
CA PRO A 56 15.92 6.25 27.70
C PRO A 56 16.93 7.07 28.50
N GLN A 57 17.72 6.39 29.35
CA GLN A 57 18.83 7.02 30.04
C GLN A 57 19.98 7.22 29.05
N ALA A 58 20.21 8.47 28.64
CA ALA A 58 21.37 8.83 27.85
C ALA A 58 22.62 8.79 28.75
N GLN A 59 23.54 7.86 28.48
CA GLN A 59 24.88 7.91 29.07
C GLN A 59 25.69 9.00 28.37
N PRO A 60 26.30 9.95 29.12
CA PRO A 60 27.12 10.99 28.52
C PRO A 60 28.39 10.36 27.90
N PRO A 61 28.83 10.85 26.72
CA PRO A 61 30.08 10.39 26.10
C PRO A 61 31.28 10.69 27.02
N GLN A 62 32.06 9.66 27.34
CA GLN A 62 33.35 9.87 28.01
C GLN A 62 34.36 10.37 26.98
N ALA A 63 34.77 11.64 27.10
CA ALA A 63 35.87 12.20 26.32
C ALA A 63 37.20 11.59 26.82
N GLN A 64 37.87 10.80 25.97
CA GLN A 64 39.24 10.38 26.22
C GLN A 64 40.19 11.55 25.87
N PRO A 65 41.11 11.94 26.78
CA PRO A 65 42.09 12.98 26.48
C PRO A 65 43.13 12.48 25.45
N PRO A 66 43.63 13.34 24.56
CA PRO A 66 44.66 12.98 23.59
C PRO A 66 45.97 12.63 24.31
N GLN A 67 46.54 11.46 24.00
CA GLN A 67 47.90 11.12 24.42
C GLN A 67 48.90 11.83 23.49
N ALA A 68 49.74 12.68 24.07
CA ALA A 68 50.86 13.30 23.36
C ALA A 68 51.98 12.27 23.12
N GLN A 69 52.31 12.01 21.85
CA GLN A 69 53.52 11.27 21.49
C GLN A 69 54.75 12.19 21.59
N PRO A 70 55.81 11.79 22.32
CA PRO A 70 57.08 12.52 22.34
C PRO A 70 57.81 12.37 20.99
N GLY A 71 58.20 13.50 20.41
CA GLY A 71 59.00 13.56 19.19
C GLY A 71 60.42 13.01 19.39
N GLY A 72 60.84 12.13 18.49
CA GLY A 72 62.23 11.67 18.35
C GLY A 72 62.97 12.46 17.26
N PRO A 73 64.26 12.79 17.45
CA PRO A 73 65.06 13.54 16.47
C PRO A 73 65.85 12.60 15.54
N GLY A 74 66.06 13.04 14.28
CA GLY A 74 67.17 12.55 13.46
C GLY A 74 66.92 12.51 11.96
N PRO A 75 67.65 13.31 11.14
CA PRO A 75 67.61 13.25 9.69
C PRO A 75 68.83 12.50 9.12
N HIS A 76 68.65 11.37 8.44
CA HIS A 76 69.71 10.76 7.64
C HIS A 76 69.21 10.06 6.35
N ALA A 77 69.68 10.63 5.23
CA ALA A 77 70.11 10.05 3.95
C ALA A 77 69.17 9.19 3.07
N PRO A 78 69.16 9.44 1.73
CA PRO A 78 68.51 8.57 0.75
C PRO A 78 69.41 7.41 0.31
N VAL A 79 68.87 6.19 0.24
CA VAL A 79 69.49 5.05 -0.42
C VAL A 79 68.67 4.70 -1.68
N PRO A 80 69.28 4.66 -2.88
CA PRO A 80 68.62 4.24 -4.12
C PRO A 80 68.77 2.74 -4.37
N GLY A 81 67.67 2.09 -4.78
CA GLY A 81 67.66 0.82 -5.51
C GLY A 81 67.04 -0.36 -4.77
N ASP A 82 65.81 -0.73 -5.14
CA ASP A 82 65.56 -1.99 -5.86
C ASP A 82 64.11 -2.06 -6.38
N PRO A 83 63.87 -2.56 -7.62
CA PRO A 83 62.54 -2.77 -8.17
C PRO A 83 62.16 -4.26 -8.07
N ARG A 84 61.00 -4.58 -7.48
CA ARG A 84 60.07 -5.65 -7.94
C ARG A 84 58.97 -5.91 -6.90
N SER A 85 57.74 -5.81 -7.40
CA SER A 85 56.63 -6.75 -7.20
C SER A 85 56.17 -7.04 -5.77
N GLU A 86 54.95 -6.61 -5.42
CA GLU A 86 53.77 -7.49 -5.48
C GLU A 86 52.51 -6.78 -4.99
N THR A 87 51.60 -6.59 -5.93
CA THR A 87 50.14 -6.62 -5.83
C THR A 87 49.57 -6.98 -4.47
N ALA A 88 49.11 -5.97 -3.72
CA ALA A 88 48.07 -6.13 -2.71
C ALA A 88 46.93 -5.17 -3.03
N LEU A 89 45.73 -5.72 -3.03
CA LEU A 89 44.49 -5.13 -3.51
C LEU A 89 44.20 -3.81 -2.82
N GLN A 90 43.95 -2.81 -3.66
CA GLN A 90 43.60 -1.45 -3.32
C GLN A 90 42.18 -1.41 -2.73
N GLU A 91 42.07 -1.46 -1.40
CA GLU A 91 40.88 -1.00 -0.68
C GLU A 91 40.71 0.50 -0.95
N GLY A 92 39.53 0.87 -1.42
CA GLY A 92 39.19 2.26 -1.75
C GLY A 92 39.30 3.17 -0.52
N PRO A 93 39.73 4.43 -0.70
CA PRO A 93 39.86 5.36 0.41
C PRO A 93 38.50 5.63 1.07
N PRO A 94 38.43 5.76 2.40
CA PRO A 94 37.23 6.19 3.08
C PRO A 94 36.83 7.58 2.56
N ALA A 95 35.55 7.72 2.21
CA ALA A 95 34.97 8.97 1.78
C ALA A 95 35.29 10.08 2.79
N ALA A 96 36.04 11.08 2.34
CA ALA A 96 36.32 12.28 3.09
C ALA A 96 34.98 12.90 3.54
N ALA A 97 34.82 13.05 4.85
CA ALA A 97 33.75 13.85 5.41
C ALA A 97 33.79 15.26 4.79
N PRO A 98 32.65 15.84 4.38
CA PRO A 98 32.65 17.21 3.89
C PRO A 98 33.11 18.15 5.03
N PRO A 99 33.96 19.14 4.76
CA PRO A 99 34.34 20.13 5.76
C PRO A 99 33.08 20.85 6.25
N SER A 100 32.90 20.86 7.57
CA SER A 100 31.93 21.71 8.25
C SER A 100 32.30 23.17 7.98
N GLY A 101 31.72 23.71 6.90
CA GLY A 101 31.79 25.12 6.56
C GLY A 101 31.08 25.93 7.63
N ASP A 102 31.86 26.44 8.56
CA ASP A 102 31.46 27.41 9.57
C ASP A 102 31.21 28.76 8.89
N TYR A 103 30.07 28.84 8.17
CA TYR A 103 29.53 30.08 7.64
C TYR A 103 28.85 30.85 8.77
N GLY A 104 29.66 31.43 9.65
CA GLY A 104 29.21 32.54 10.47
C GLY A 104 28.81 33.71 9.56
N PRO A 105 27.64 34.35 9.76
CA PRO A 105 27.28 35.52 8.97
C PRO A 105 28.29 36.66 9.22
N PRO A 106 28.71 37.40 8.18
CA PRO A 106 29.61 38.53 8.35
C PRO A 106 28.92 39.60 9.20
N VAL A 107 29.51 39.90 10.35
CA VAL A 107 29.09 41.00 11.21
C VAL A 107 29.54 42.30 10.53
N PRO A 108 28.63 43.21 10.11
CA PRO A 108 29.04 44.46 9.52
C PRO A 108 29.71 45.35 10.57
N PRO A 109 30.83 46.03 10.25
CA PRO A 109 31.50 46.92 11.17
C PRO A 109 30.63 48.15 11.43
N GLY A 110 30.53 48.49 12.71
CA GLY A 110 29.80 49.66 13.18
C GLY A 110 30.35 50.97 12.65
N GLY A 111 29.46 51.94 12.47
CA GLY A 111 29.79 53.30 12.10
C GLY A 111 28.52 54.07 11.80
N GLY A 112 28.04 54.82 12.80
CA GLY A 112 26.90 55.71 12.61
C GLY A 112 27.22 56.80 11.58
N HIS A 113 26.19 57.21 10.84
CA HIS A 113 25.81 58.60 10.55
C HIS A 113 24.46 58.58 9.83
N GLY A 114 23.54 59.41 10.30
CA GLY A 114 22.18 59.46 9.82
C GLY A 114 22.09 59.95 8.37
N ALA A 115 21.27 59.28 7.58
CA ALA A 115 20.72 59.82 6.35
C ALA A 115 19.23 59.42 6.28
N PRO A 116 18.29 60.37 6.25
CA PRO A 116 16.89 60.08 6.02
C PRO A 116 16.66 59.94 4.52
N PHE A 117 16.77 58.71 4.01
CA PHE A 117 16.25 58.39 2.68
C PHE A 117 14.99 57.53 2.82
N PRO A 118 13.81 58.04 2.43
CA PRO A 118 12.62 57.22 2.29
C PRO A 118 12.71 56.51 0.94
N TYR A 119 13.59 55.51 0.84
CA TYR A 119 13.45 54.57 -0.25
C TYR A 119 12.24 53.69 0.08
N PRO A 120 11.19 53.68 -0.76
CA PRO A 120 10.15 52.68 -0.62
C PRO A 120 10.83 51.34 -0.75
N TYR A 121 10.78 50.53 0.31
CA TYR A 121 11.24 49.16 0.27
C TYR A 121 10.61 48.51 -0.97
N PRO A 122 11.41 48.00 -1.93
CA PRO A 122 10.85 47.25 -3.03
C PRO A 122 10.05 46.09 -2.41
N PRO A 123 8.84 45.80 -2.91
CA PRO A 123 8.07 44.67 -2.40
C PRO A 123 8.96 43.45 -2.47
N VAL A 124 9.22 42.85 -1.30
CA VAL A 124 9.95 41.60 -1.21
C VAL A 124 9.05 40.58 -1.88
N TYR A 125 9.26 40.37 -3.17
CA TYR A 125 8.76 39.19 -3.85
C TYR A 125 9.48 38.03 -3.18
N MET A 126 8.86 37.46 -2.14
CA MET A 126 9.24 36.16 -1.64
C MET A 126 9.27 35.23 -2.84
N GLU A 127 10.47 34.76 -3.16
CA GLU A 127 10.68 33.89 -4.30
C GLU A 127 9.74 32.66 -4.16
N PRO A 128 8.87 32.37 -5.14
CA PRO A 128 7.88 31.29 -5.05
C PRO A 128 8.48 29.89 -4.85
N ALA A 129 9.81 29.76 -4.94
CA ALA A 129 10.55 28.52 -4.80
C ALA A 129 10.65 28.01 -3.35
N ALA A 130 10.42 28.84 -2.33
CA ALA A 130 10.65 28.45 -0.94
C ALA A 130 9.53 27.60 -0.30
N PHE A 131 8.35 27.53 -0.91
CA PHE A 131 7.20 26.87 -0.31
C PHE A 131 7.00 25.43 -0.82
N PRO A 132 6.85 24.43 0.06
CA PRO A 132 6.68 23.02 -0.33
C PRO A 132 5.41 22.81 -1.16
N ARG A 133 5.45 21.91 -2.14
CA ARG A 133 4.32 21.64 -3.06
C ARG A 133 3.03 21.20 -2.36
N THR A 134 3.18 20.48 -1.24
CA THR A 134 2.07 19.93 -0.46
C THR A 134 2.31 20.17 1.02
N LEU A 135 1.27 20.61 1.73
CA LEU A 135 1.30 20.81 3.17
C LEU A 135 0.24 19.91 3.84
N PRO A 136 0.56 19.27 4.99
CA PRO A 136 -0.41 18.45 5.69
C PRO A 136 -1.58 19.30 6.21
N TYR A 137 -2.81 18.84 5.98
CA TYR A 137 -3.99 19.50 6.52
C TYR A 137 -4.03 19.38 8.04
N ARG A 138 -4.35 20.48 8.72
CA ARG A 138 -4.60 20.54 10.16
C ARG A 138 -5.93 21.25 10.37
N GLU A 139 -6.87 20.58 11.02
CA GLU A 139 -8.30 20.92 11.13
C GLU A 139 -8.61 22.27 11.81
N ARG A 140 -7.59 22.97 12.31
CA ARG A 140 -7.72 24.26 13.01
C ARG A 140 -6.78 25.34 12.49
N VAL A 141 -6.10 25.09 11.37
CA VAL A 141 -5.21 26.07 10.76
C VAL A 141 -5.92 26.65 9.54
N PRO A 142 -6.08 27.99 9.45
CA PRO A 142 -6.69 28.62 8.29
C PRO A 142 -5.92 28.26 7.01
N PRO A 143 -6.58 28.26 5.85
CA PRO A 143 -5.95 27.95 4.58
C PRO A 143 -4.74 28.86 4.34
N PRO A 144 -3.54 28.30 4.11
CA PRO A 144 -2.38 29.09 3.73
C PRO A 144 -2.65 29.83 2.40
N PRO A 145 -2.22 31.10 2.26
CA PRO A 145 -2.38 31.83 1.00
C PRO A 145 -1.73 31.09 -0.18
N GLY A 146 -2.46 30.96 -1.30
CA GLY A 146 -1.97 30.26 -2.50
C GLY A 146 -1.99 28.73 -2.40
N TYR A 147 -2.76 28.17 -1.47
CA TYR A 147 -3.03 26.74 -1.39
C TYR A 147 -4.54 26.48 -1.44
N ARG A 148 -4.89 25.37 -2.09
CA ARG A 148 -6.25 24.80 -2.11
C ARG A 148 -6.28 23.45 -1.42
N LEU A 149 -7.46 23.09 -0.92
CA LEU A 149 -7.68 21.80 -0.29
C LEU A 149 -7.91 20.73 -1.36
N GLU A 150 -7.11 19.66 -1.34
CA GLU A 150 -7.25 18.53 -2.25
C GLU A 150 -7.29 17.22 -1.46
N THR A 151 -8.10 16.27 -1.92
CA THR A 151 -8.16 14.92 -1.35
C THR A 151 -7.22 14.00 -2.10
N THR A 152 -6.25 13.41 -1.41
CA THR A 152 -5.26 12.52 -2.03
C THR A 152 -5.39 11.09 -1.52
N VAL A 153 -5.27 10.13 -2.44
CA VAL A 153 -5.15 8.71 -2.11
C VAL A 153 -3.82 8.45 -1.40
N SER A 154 -3.81 7.52 -0.45
CA SER A 154 -2.56 7.18 0.23
C SER A 154 -1.70 6.27 -0.64
N ARG A 155 -0.89 6.90 -1.51
CA ARG A 155 0.12 6.23 -2.34
C ARG A 155 0.93 5.15 -1.63
N PRO A 156 1.45 5.34 -0.40
CA PRO A 156 2.22 4.28 0.26
C PRO A 156 1.41 3.00 0.50
N LEU A 157 0.12 3.09 0.87
CA LEU A 157 -0.74 1.92 1.08
C LEU A 157 -1.09 1.23 -0.25
N VAL A 158 -1.32 2.02 -1.30
CA VAL A 158 -1.58 1.46 -2.64
C VAL A 158 -0.36 0.72 -3.16
N ILE A 159 0.83 1.31 -3.02
CA ILE A 159 2.08 0.70 -3.47
C ILE A 159 2.38 -0.55 -2.63
N SER A 160 2.31 -0.47 -1.30
CA SER A 160 2.61 -1.61 -0.44
C SER A 160 1.58 -2.73 -0.58
N GLY A 161 0.29 -2.41 -0.64
CA GLY A 161 -0.78 -3.38 -0.84
C GLY A 161 -0.71 -4.05 -2.21
N GLY A 162 -0.46 -3.27 -3.27
CA GLY A 162 -0.29 -3.79 -4.62
C GLY A 162 0.94 -4.68 -4.76
N ALA A 163 2.08 -4.28 -4.20
CA ALA A 163 3.30 -5.09 -4.20
C ALA A 163 3.09 -6.40 -3.43
N LEU A 164 2.55 -6.34 -2.22
CA LEU A 164 2.32 -7.52 -1.38
C LEU A 164 1.34 -8.50 -2.05
N LEU A 165 0.19 -8.01 -2.52
CA LEU A 165 -0.80 -8.83 -3.21
C LEU A 165 -0.24 -9.44 -4.49
N GLY A 166 0.45 -8.64 -5.31
CA GLY A 166 1.01 -9.08 -6.58
C GLY A 166 2.11 -10.12 -6.41
N THR A 167 3.01 -9.94 -5.44
CA THR A 167 4.11 -10.89 -5.18
C THR A 167 3.57 -12.21 -4.64
N ALA A 168 2.66 -12.17 -3.65
CA ALA A 168 2.04 -13.39 -3.10
C ALA A 168 1.28 -14.16 -4.20
N TYR A 169 0.43 -13.47 -4.97
CA TYR A 169 -0.26 -14.10 -6.10
C TYR A 169 0.69 -14.70 -7.15
N LEU A 170 1.80 -14.02 -7.47
CA LEU A 170 2.77 -14.54 -8.44
C LEU A 170 3.45 -15.81 -7.95
N VAL A 171 3.77 -15.91 -6.66
CA VAL A 171 4.28 -17.14 -6.06
C VAL A 171 3.23 -18.26 -6.17
N ALA A 172 1.98 -18.00 -5.78
CA ALA A 172 0.90 -18.98 -5.89
C ALA A 172 0.69 -19.48 -7.33
N ALA A 173 0.64 -18.55 -8.30
CA ALA A 173 0.45 -18.86 -9.71
C ALA A 173 1.63 -19.66 -10.28
N LEU A 174 2.86 -19.34 -9.88
CA LEU A 174 4.04 -20.12 -10.27
C LEU A 174 4.02 -21.52 -9.65
N THR A 175 3.68 -21.65 -8.36
CA THR A 175 3.55 -22.96 -7.71
C THR A 175 2.49 -23.81 -8.41
N GLY A 176 1.28 -23.28 -8.63
CA GLY A 176 0.24 -23.98 -9.39
C GLY A 176 0.68 -24.33 -10.81
N GLY A 177 1.35 -23.40 -11.49
CA GLY A 177 1.93 -23.63 -12.82
C GLY A 177 2.92 -24.79 -12.84
N THR A 178 3.87 -24.84 -11.91
CA THR A 178 4.86 -25.92 -11.84
C THR A 178 4.21 -27.29 -11.65
N ILE A 179 3.25 -27.42 -10.73
CA ILE A 179 2.55 -28.69 -10.46
C ILE A 179 1.76 -29.14 -11.69
N VAL A 180 1.06 -28.21 -12.36
CA VAL A 180 0.33 -28.52 -13.60
C VAL A 180 1.27 -28.97 -14.72
N THR A 181 2.45 -28.36 -14.85
CA THR A 181 3.43 -28.73 -15.90
C THR A 181 4.12 -30.07 -15.66
N MET A 182 4.27 -30.51 -14.40
CA MET A 182 4.90 -31.79 -14.08
C MET A 182 3.98 -32.99 -14.35
N GLY A 183 2.70 -32.76 -14.69
CA GLY A 183 1.77 -33.82 -15.06
C GLY A 183 1.44 -34.78 -13.92
N GLU A 184 1.60 -34.34 -12.67
CA GLU A 184 1.32 -35.14 -11.49
C GLU A 184 -0.18 -35.49 -11.40
N ARG A 185 -0.48 -36.68 -10.83
CA ARG A 185 -1.87 -37.07 -10.54
C ARG A 185 -2.42 -36.08 -9.50
N GLY A 186 -3.38 -35.24 -9.88
CA GLY A 186 -3.92 -34.18 -9.01
C GLY A 186 -3.65 -32.74 -9.50
N ALA A 187 -3.13 -32.56 -10.71
CA ALA A 187 -2.94 -31.22 -11.31
C ALA A 187 -4.22 -30.35 -11.33
N SER A 188 -5.40 -30.97 -11.47
CA SER A 188 -6.70 -30.28 -11.40
C SER A 188 -6.95 -29.61 -10.06
N ASP A 189 -6.41 -30.19 -8.98
CA ASP A 189 -6.69 -29.78 -7.61
C ASP A 189 -5.92 -28.50 -7.23
N HIS A 190 -4.97 -28.12 -8.08
CA HIS A 190 -4.09 -26.96 -7.95
C HIS A 190 -4.46 -25.83 -8.92
N LEU A 191 -5.44 -26.04 -9.82
CA LEU A 191 -6.00 -24.97 -10.66
C LEU A 191 -6.57 -23.79 -9.86
N PRO A 192 -7.14 -23.96 -8.65
CA PRO A 192 -7.62 -22.82 -7.89
C PRO A 192 -6.53 -21.78 -7.58
N LEU A 193 -5.23 -22.14 -7.54
CA LEU A 193 -4.13 -21.20 -7.28
C LEU A 193 -4.04 -20.04 -8.28
N PHE A 194 -4.63 -20.18 -9.47
CA PHE A 194 -4.75 -19.09 -10.45
C PHE A 194 -5.86 -18.08 -10.12
N VAL A 195 -6.69 -18.36 -9.12
CA VAL A 195 -7.71 -17.42 -8.63
C VAL A 195 -7.10 -16.63 -7.47
N PRO A 196 -6.84 -15.33 -7.61
CA PRO A 196 -6.30 -14.54 -6.52
C PRO A 196 -7.28 -14.52 -5.33
N LEU A 197 -6.73 -14.40 -4.12
CA LEU A 197 -7.41 -14.36 -2.82
C LEU A 197 -8.16 -15.63 -2.42
N ALA A 198 -8.88 -16.28 -3.32
CA ALA A 198 -9.62 -17.50 -3.02
C ALA A 198 -8.78 -18.76 -3.26
N GLY A 199 -7.86 -18.73 -4.22
CA GLY A 199 -7.10 -19.88 -4.69
C GLY A 199 -6.34 -20.65 -3.63
N PRO A 200 -5.53 -19.99 -2.78
CA PRO A 200 -4.81 -20.67 -1.70
C PRO A 200 -5.75 -21.41 -0.74
N PHE A 201 -6.90 -20.82 -0.38
CA PHE A 201 -7.86 -21.44 0.54
C PHE A 201 -8.65 -22.58 -0.09
N ILE A 202 -9.05 -22.42 -1.36
CA ILE A 202 -9.70 -23.51 -2.09
C ILE A 202 -8.72 -24.68 -2.23
N THR A 203 -7.47 -24.41 -2.61
CA THR A 203 -6.44 -25.45 -2.77
C THR A 203 -6.17 -26.16 -1.45
N MET A 204 -6.07 -25.45 -0.32
CA MET A 204 -5.95 -26.09 1.01
C MET A 204 -7.14 -26.97 1.37
N ALA A 205 -8.34 -26.64 0.87
CA ALA A 205 -9.56 -27.41 1.14
C ALA A 205 -9.75 -28.59 0.18
N THR A 206 -9.24 -28.50 -1.05
CA THR A 206 -9.47 -29.49 -2.11
C THR A 206 -8.28 -30.39 -2.38
N ALA A 207 -7.04 -29.92 -2.18
CA ALA A 207 -5.83 -30.69 -2.46
C ALA A 207 -5.44 -31.53 -1.22
N PRO A 208 -5.32 -32.86 -1.35
CA PRO A 208 -5.01 -33.77 -0.24
C PRO A 208 -3.68 -33.45 0.47
N ASP A 209 -2.73 -32.89 -0.28
CA ASP A 209 -1.35 -32.63 0.18
C ASP A 209 -1.16 -31.19 0.70
N ALA A 210 -2.21 -30.37 0.67
CA ALA A 210 -2.20 -28.96 1.05
C ALA A 210 -2.98 -28.65 2.34
N GLY A 211 -3.66 -29.65 2.91
CA GLY A 211 -4.50 -29.47 4.10
C GLY A 211 -3.69 -29.20 5.38
N ILE A 212 -4.23 -28.36 6.26
CA ILE A 212 -3.65 -28.07 7.58
C ILE A 212 -4.27 -29.04 8.60
N GLY A 213 -3.47 -29.96 9.17
CA GLY A 213 -3.91 -30.90 10.22
C GLY A 213 -4.27 -32.31 9.74
N GLY A 214 -3.82 -32.71 8.55
CA GLY A 214 -3.90 -34.08 8.04
C GLY A 214 -2.65 -34.91 8.36
N ARG A 215 -2.70 -36.24 8.13
CA ARG A 215 -1.60 -37.20 8.42
C ARG A 215 -0.31 -36.96 7.61
N HIS A 216 -0.32 -36.01 6.70
CA HIS A 216 0.80 -35.51 5.91
C HIS A 216 0.84 -33.98 6.03
N ASP A 217 1.37 -33.45 7.14
CA ASP A 217 1.61 -32.01 7.34
C ASP A 217 2.72 -31.53 6.38
N GLY A 218 2.37 -31.31 5.11
CA GLY A 218 3.29 -30.84 4.10
C GLY A 218 3.65 -29.36 4.31
N PRO A 219 4.91 -28.94 4.06
CA PRO A 219 5.29 -27.52 4.09
C PRO A 219 4.45 -26.66 3.12
N LEU A 220 3.85 -27.28 2.11
CA LEU A 220 2.98 -26.64 1.12
C LEU A 220 1.72 -26.01 1.75
N GLY A 221 1.04 -26.71 2.68
CA GLY A 221 -0.18 -26.19 3.31
C GLY A 221 0.09 -24.95 4.16
N MET A 222 1.20 -24.94 4.90
CA MET A 222 1.62 -23.77 5.68
C MET A 222 2.04 -22.59 4.78
N LEU A 223 2.74 -22.87 3.68
CA LEU A 223 3.07 -21.86 2.67
C LEU A 223 1.81 -21.26 2.05
N LEU A 224 0.81 -22.08 1.71
CA LEU A 224 -0.47 -21.62 1.17
C LEU A 224 -1.27 -20.80 2.18
N LEU A 225 -1.21 -21.13 3.47
CA LEU A 225 -1.82 -20.32 4.51
C LEU A 225 -1.17 -18.94 4.58
N PHE A 226 0.16 -18.90 4.67
CA PHE A 226 0.90 -17.63 4.72
C PHE A 226 0.66 -16.80 3.46
N ASP A 227 0.66 -17.45 2.31
CA ASP A 227 0.36 -16.82 1.03
C ASP A 227 -1.06 -16.26 1.00
N GLY A 228 -2.07 -17.03 1.40
CA GLY A 228 -3.46 -16.57 1.50
C GLY A 228 -3.62 -15.37 2.45
N VAL A 229 -2.99 -15.41 3.62
CA VAL A 229 -2.98 -14.29 4.57
C VAL A 229 -2.26 -13.07 3.98
N ALA A 230 -1.14 -13.26 3.30
CA ALA A 230 -0.40 -12.19 2.64
C ALA A 230 -1.23 -11.55 1.52
N GLN A 231 -1.91 -12.35 0.69
CA GLN A 231 -2.81 -11.85 -0.34
C GLN A 231 -3.97 -11.04 0.26
N VAL A 232 -4.66 -11.56 1.28
CA VAL A 232 -5.76 -10.83 1.96
C VAL A 232 -5.25 -9.53 2.58
N THR A 233 -4.11 -9.56 3.26
CA THR A 233 -3.49 -8.37 3.85
C THR A 233 -3.14 -7.34 2.78
N GLY A 234 -2.52 -7.77 1.67
CA GLY A 234 -2.19 -6.91 0.53
C GLY A 234 -3.43 -6.28 -0.10
N ALA A 235 -4.50 -7.06 -0.30
CA ALA A 235 -5.76 -6.57 -0.82
C ALA A 235 -6.42 -5.54 0.11
N VAL A 236 -6.45 -5.81 1.43
CA VAL A 236 -6.97 -4.86 2.42
C VAL A 236 -6.18 -3.56 2.40
N LEU A 237 -4.85 -3.62 2.38
CA LEU A 237 -4.00 -2.42 2.29
C LEU A 237 -4.23 -1.65 0.99
N LEU A 238 -4.36 -2.34 -0.13
CA LEU A 238 -4.61 -1.75 -1.43
C LEU A 238 -5.96 -1.02 -1.45
N VAL A 239 -7.03 -1.69 -1.00
CA VAL A 239 -8.38 -1.12 -0.92
C VAL A 239 -8.41 0.05 0.07
N ALA A 240 -7.83 -0.11 1.26
CA ALA A 240 -7.69 0.97 2.23
C ALA A 240 -6.92 2.17 1.64
N GLY A 241 -5.89 1.89 0.82
CA GLY A 241 -5.11 2.91 0.14
C GLY A 241 -5.90 3.69 -0.90
N LEU A 242 -6.74 3.01 -1.67
CA LEU A 242 -7.62 3.58 -2.69
C LEU A 242 -8.81 4.34 -2.09
N LEU A 243 -9.34 3.87 -0.95
CA LEU A 243 -10.45 4.52 -0.25
C LEU A 243 -9.99 5.63 0.71
N SER A 244 -8.70 5.70 1.04
CA SER A 244 -8.15 6.72 1.94
C SER A 244 -8.18 8.10 1.28
N ASN A 245 -9.11 8.96 1.70
CA ASN A 245 -9.17 10.36 1.30
C ASN A 245 -8.50 11.25 2.35
N LYS A 246 -7.21 11.53 2.20
CA LYS A 246 -6.49 12.43 3.11
C LYS A 246 -6.56 13.86 2.59
N PRO A 247 -7.11 14.81 3.36
CA PRO A 247 -7.06 16.22 3.00
C PRO A 247 -5.60 16.70 3.05
N VAL A 248 -5.14 17.34 1.98
CA VAL A 248 -3.79 17.91 1.86
C VAL A 248 -3.93 19.27 1.20
N TRP A 249 -3.18 20.25 1.69
CA TRP A 249 -3.08 21.55 1.05
C TRP A 249 -2.12 21.45 -0.13
N VAL A 250 -2.59 21.80 -1.33
CA VAL A 250 -1.79 21.77 -2.56
C VAL A 250 -1.65 23.20 -3.08
N ARG A 251 -0.43 23.56 -3.48
CA ARG A 251 -0.12 24.91 -3.96
C ARG A 251 -0.85 25.19 -5.29
N ASP A 252 -1.36 26.43 -5.44
CA ASP A 252 -2.28 26.76 -6.53
C ASP A 252 -1.65 26.75 -7.92
N ASP A 253 -0.35 27.03 -8.00
CA ASP A 253 0.46 27.05 -9.22
C ASP A 253 0.66 25.66 -9.84
N ILE A 254 0.48 24.60 -9.06
CA ILE A 254 0.59 23.24 -9.57
C ILE A 254 -0.67 22.99 -10.40
N PRO A 255 -0.55 22.74 -11.72
CA PRO A 255 -1.72 22.41 -12.53
C PRO A 255 -2.40 21.22 -11.88
N GLN A 256 -3.72 21.33 -11.66
CA GLN A 256 -4.50 20.18 -11.19
C GLN A 256 -4.14 19.04 -12.12
N LYS A 257 -3.53 17.97 -11.58
CA LYS A 257 -3.42 16.73 -12.32
C LYS A 257 -4.86 16.35 -12.53
N ALA A 258 -5.39 16.66 -13.73
CA ALA A 258 -6.78 16.47 -14.12
C ALA A 258 -7.22 15.21 -13.43
N GLN A 259 -8.10 15.37 -12.42
CA GLN A 259 -8.38 14.31 -11.47
C GLN A 259 -8.49 13.05 -12.30
N VAL A 260 -7.49 12.18 -12.18
CA VAL A 260 -7.63 10.81 -12.64
C VAL A 260 -8.55 10.24 -11.58
N THR A 261 -9.81 10.69 -11.57
CA THR A 261 -10.92 9.79 -11.71
C THR A 261 -10.35 8.72 -12.59
N PRO A 262 -10.10 7.50 -12.10
CA PRO A 262 -10.05 6.39 -13.02
C PRO A 262 -11.40 6.51 -13.71
N ARG A 263 -11.42 7.20 -14.85
CA ARG A 263 -12.37 6.92 -15.89
C ARG A 263 -11.99 5.48 -16.13
N VAL A 264 -12.68 4.61 -15.40
CA VAL A 264 -12.65 3.18 -15.67
C VAL A 264 -13.11 3.20 -17.10
N THR A 265 -12.17 3.23 -18.02
CA THR A 265 -12.42 3.04 -19.43
C THR A 265 -12.81 1.59 -19.44
N LEU A 266 -14.07 1.34 -19.10
CA LEU A 266 -14.65 0.02 -19.06
C LEU A 266 -14.32 -0.55 -20.45
N PRO A 267 -13.54 -1.65 -20.52
CA PRO A 267 -13.22 -2.23 -21.80
C PRO A 267 -14.55 -2.43 -22.53
N GLU A 268 -14.69 -1.81 -23.71
CA GLU A 268 -15.87 -2.03 -24.52
C GLU A 268 -15.74 -3.44 -25.10
N PHE A 269 -16.47 -4.36 -24.49
CA PHE A 269 -16.62 -5.72 -24.99
C PHE A 269 -17.65 -5.69 -26.10
N THR A 270 -17.20 -5.81 -27.33
CA THR A 270 -18.11 -6.00 -28.47
C THR A 270 -18.15 -7.49 -28.76
N MET A 271 -19.34 -8.11 -28.67
CA MET A 271 -19.53 -9.53 -28.97
C MET A 271 -20.43 -9.65 -30.20
N GLY A 272 -19.88 -10.18 -31.30
CA GLY A 272 -20.61 -10.44 -32.53
C GLY A 272 -20.65 -11.93 -32.87
N PRO A 273 -21.50 -12.35 -33.82
CA PRO A 273 -21.64 -13.75 -34.23
C PRO A 273 -20.38 -14.36 -34.85
N GLN A 274 -19.36 -13.56 -35.18
CA GLN A 274 -18.06 -14.02 -35.68
C GLN A 274 -16.88 -13.76 -34.71
N GLY A 275 -17.13 -13.31 -33.47
CA GLY A 275 -16.09 -13.14 -32.46
C GLY A 275 -16.30 -11.96 -31.50
N GLY A 276 -15.55 -11.98 -30.39
CA GLY A 276 -15.52 -10.91 -29.40
C GLY A 276 -14.23 -10.09 -29.51
N GLY A 277 -14.35 -8.76 -29.39
CA GLY A 277 -13.22 -7.84 -29.36
C GLY A 277 -13.23 -6.98 -28.10
N VAL A 278 -12.04 -6.66 -27.60
CA VAL A 278 -11.84 -5.72 -26.48
C VAL A 278 -11.17 -4.47 -27.03
N ARG A 279 -11.84 -3.31 -26.91
CA ARG A 279 -11.21 -2.01 -27.16
C ARG A 279 -10.84 -1.34 -25.85
N VAL A 280 -9.55 -1.05 -25.69
CA VAL A 280 -9.03 -0.18 -24.64
C VAL A 280 -8.61 1.13 -25.29
N ARG A 281 -9.17 2.25 -24.85
CA ARG A 281 -8.75 3.59 -25.28
C ARG A 281 -7.74 4.11 -24.26
N PHE A 282 -6.51 4.35 -24.71
CA PHE A 282 -5.43 5.00 -23.96
C PHE A 282 -5.45 6.50 -24.18
#